data_AF-A0A7X6SGG8-F1
#
_entry.id   AF-A0A7X6SGG8-F1
#
_cell.length_a   1.000
_cell.length_b   1.000
_cell.length_c   1.000
_cell.angle_alpha   90.00
_cell.angle_beta   90.00
_cell.angle_gamma   90.00
#
_symmetry.space_group_name_H-M   'P 1'
#
loop_
_entity.id
_entity.type
_entity.pdbx_description
1 polymer ?
#
loop_
_entity_poly.entity_id
_entity_poly.type
_entity_poly.pdbx_seq_one_letter_code
_entity_poly.pdbx_strand_id
1 'polypeptide(L)'
;MMNDLITRWAQQEAVREAALATSAARDLVSRYVAGQDLDAVVPVLKSLVDKGLLVSVGYLGDHVQILDEAAENAKVYLDIVQRLSDEGLASSSELSLRLSRIGQKLGTAGRGFALQAARKICRAAS
;
A
#
# COMPACT_ATOMS: atom_id res chain seq x y z
N MET A 1 22.21 2.07 16.40
CA MET A 1 21.91 1.64 17.79
C MET A 1 20.45 1.85 18.16
N MET A 2 19.94 3.08 18.35
CA MET A 2 18.53 3.29 18.76
C MET A 2 17.52 2.81 17.68
N ASN A 3 17.75 3.17 16.41
CA ASN A 3 16.88 2.74 15.30
C ASN A 3 16.85 1.22 15.11
N ASP A 4 17.97 0.53 15.33
CA ASP A 4 18.06 -0.92 15.16
C ASP A 4 17.25 -1.65 16.24
N LEU A 5 17.24 -1.12 17.47
CA LEU A 5 16.45 -1.65 18.57
C LEU A 5 14.95 -1.47 18.32
N ILE A 6 14.54 -0.26 17.92
CA ILE A 6 13.14 0.04 17.58
C ILE A 6 12.66 -0.86 16.43
N THR A 7 13.47 -1.00 15.38
CA THR A 7 13.11 -1.84 14.22
C THR A 7 12.98 -3.31 14.61
N ARG A 8 13.89 -3.83 15.45
CA ARG A 8 13.82 -5.21 15.93
C ARG A 8 12.58 -5.46 16.77
N TRP A 9 12.21 -4.52 17.65
CA TRP A 9 10.98 -4.65 18.45
C TRP A 9 9.73 -4.58 17.56
N ALA A 10 9.71 -3.69 16.57
CA ALA A 10 8.59 -3.57 15.64
C ALA A 10 8.37 -4.83 14.78
N GLN A 11 9.38 -5.68 14.61
CA GLN A 11 9.28 -6.97 13.90
C GLN A 11 8.79 -8.12 14.78
N GLN A 12 8.64 -7.92 16.09
CA GLN A 12 8.12 -8.95 16.98
C GLN A 12 6.58 -8.95 16.97
N GLU A 13 5.99 -10.10 16.68
CA GLU A 13 4.53 -10.24 16.58
C GLU A 13 3.82 -9.83 17.88
N ALA A 14 4.36 -10.17 19.05
CA ALA A 14 3.78 -9.78 20.33
C ALA A 14 3.73 -8.25 20.52
N VAL A 15 4.74 -7.53 20.04
CA VAL A 15 4.78 -6.06 20.11
C VAL A 15 3.79 -5.46 19.11
N ARG A 16 3.70 -6.03 17.90
CA ARG A 16 2.71 -5.65 16.89
C ARG A 16 1.28 -5.82 17.42
N GLU A 17 0.97 -7.00 17.97
CA GLU A 17 -0.35 -7.32 18.53
C GLU A 17 -0.70 -6.40 19.71
N ALA A 18 0.24 -6.16 20.63
CA ALA A 18 0.02 -5.23 21.74
C ALA A 18 -0.24 -3.78 21.26
N ALA A 19 0.49 -3.34 20.22
CA ALA A 19 0.28 -2.04 19.61
C ALA A 19 -1.09 -1.94 18.91
N LEU A 20 -1.58 -3.02 18.27
CA LEU A 20 -2.89 -3.01 17.63
C LEU A 20 -4.05 -3.13 18.64
N ALA A 21 -3.81 -3.75 19.79
CA ALA A 21 -4.83 -3.98 20.82
C ALA A 21 -5.30 -2.69 21.52
N THR A 22 -4.43 -1.68 21.66
CA THR A 22 -4.76 -0.45 22.41
C THR A 22 -5.39 0.62 21.51
N SER A 23 -6.44 1.29 22.00
CA SER A 23 -7.10 2.39 21.28
C SER A 23 -6.16 3.57 21.03
N ALA A 24 -5.34 3.91 22.03
CA ALA A 24 -4.37 5.01 21.92
C ALA A 24 -3.35 4.79 20.78
N ALA A 25 -2.88 3.56 20.57
CA ALA A 25 -1.97 3.25 19.48
C ALA A 25 -2.68 3.25 18.12
N ARG A 26 -3.93 2.78 18.05
CA ARG A 26 -4.77 2.91 16.84
C ARG A 26 -5.00 4.37 16.46
N ASP A 27 -5.28 5.24 17.44
CA ASP A 27 -5.45 6.68 17.24
C ASP A 27 -4.17 7.38 16.79
N LEU A 28 -3.00 6.88 17.20
CA LEU A 28 -1.72 7.38 16.71
C LEU A 28 -1.49 6.95 15.25
N VAL A 29 -1.75 5.68 14.92
CA VAL A 29 -1.54 5.11 13.58
C VAL A 29 -2.49 5.74 12.56
N SER A 30 -3.75 6.01 12.93
CA SER A 30 -4.76 6.60 12.03
C SER A 30 -4.38 8.00 11.51
N ARG A 31 -3.43 8.68 12.17
CA ARG A 31 -2.86 9.95 11.69
C ARG A 31 -1.93 9.78 10.48
N TYR A 32 -1.39 8.59 10.27
CA TYR A 32 -0.38 8.30 9.26
C TYR A 32 -0.82 7.22 8.24
N VAL A 33 -1.81 6.39 8.59
CA VAL A 33 -2.32 5.32 7.74
C VAL A 33 -3.83 5.45 7.63
N ALA A 34 -4.33 5.60 6.39
CA ALA A 34 -5.74 5.84 6.11
C ALA A 34 -6.65 4.65 6.41
N GLY A 35 -6.12 3.42 6.39
CA GLY A 35 -6.89 2.20 6.65
C GLY A 35 -6.06 0.94 6.37
N GLN A 36 -6.60 -0.22 6.75
CA GLN A 36 -5.97 -1.52 6.54
C GLN A 36 -6.45 -2.22 5.26
N ASP A 37 -7.62 -1.83 4.76
CA ASP A 37 -8.24 -2.33 3.55
C ASP A 37 -8.91 -1.21 2.76
N LEU A 38 -9.44 -1.54 1.58
CA LEU A 38 -10.07 -0.57 0.69
C LEU A 38 -11.36 0.02 1.27
N ASP A 39 -12.13 -0.74 2.05
CA ASP A 39 -13.39 -0.28 2.63
C ASP A 39 -13.14 0.77 3.72
N ALA A 40 -12.04 0.63 4.48
CA ALA A 40 -11.60 1.62 5.45
C ALA A 40 -10.97 2.86 4.78
N VAL A 41 -10.23 2.69 3.68
CA VAL A 41 -9.50 3.79 3.02
C VAL A 41 -10.43 4.71 2.23
N VAL A 42 -11.43 4.17 1.51
CA VAL A 42 -12.31 4.97 0.62
C VAL A 42 -13.01 6.14 1.33
N PRO A 43 -13.63 5.98 2.51
CA PRO A 43 -14.25 7.10 3.24
C PRO A 43 -13.26 8.22 3.57
N VAL A 44 -12.02 7.87 3.91
CA VAL A 44 -10.95 8.85 4.19
C VAL A 44 -10.59 9.63 2.93
N LEU A 45 -10.42 8.94 1.80
CA LEU A 45 -10.13 9.60 0.52
C LEU A 45 -11.26 10.53 0.09
N LYS A 46 -12.52 10.09 0.18
CA LYS A 46 -13.69 10.93 -0.12
C LYS A 46 -13.71 12.18 0.76
N SER A 47 -13.48 12.03 2.08
CA SER A 47 -13.43 13.19 2.99
C SER A 47 -12.33 14.19 2.64
N LEU A 48 -11.18 13.75 2.12
CA LEU A 48 -10.10 14.65 1.68
C LEU A 48 -10.47 15.35 0.37
N VAL A 49 -11.05 14.61 -0.59
CA VAL A 49 -11.51 15.16 -1.88
C VAL A 49 -12.64 16.17 -1.68
N ASP A 50 -13.59 15.90 -0.78
CA ASP A 50 -14.68 16.82 -0.42
C ASP A 50 -14.17 18.14 0.18
N LYS A 51 -12.96 18.13 0.74
CA LYS A 51 -12.26 19.33 1.24
C LYS A 51 -11.46 20.05 0.14
N GLY A 52 -11.56 19.60 -1.12
CA GLY A 52 -10.85 20.17 -2.26
C GLY A 52 -9.38 19.73 -2.38
N LEU A 53 -8.99 18.62 -1.73
CA LEU A 53 -7.62 18.10 -1.82
C LEU A 53 -7.50 17.01 -2.88
N LEU A 54 -6.39 16.99 -3.59
CA LEU A 54 -5.95 15.83 -4.37
C LEU A 54 -5.25 14.84 -3.46
N VAL A 55 -5.38 13.55 -3.75
CA VAL A 55 -4.81 12.47 -2.91
C VAL A 55 -3.85 11.60 -3.69
N SER A 56 -2.74 11.20 -3.06
CA SER A 56 -1.86 10.14 -3.58
C SER A 56 -1.95 8.92 -2.67
N VAL A 57 -2.44 7.81 -3.21
CA VAL A 57 -2.67 6.57 -2.48
C VAL A 57 -1.40 5.74 -2.51
N GLY A 58 -0.89 5.39 -1.33
CA GLY A 58 0.29 4.55 -1.18
C GLY A 58 -0.06 3.21 -0.55
N TYR A 59 0.11 2.12 -1.31
CA TYR A 59 0.07 0.77 -0.74
C TYR A 59 1.40 0.46 -0.05
N LEU A 60 1.37 0.20 1.26
CA LEU A 60 2.58 -0.08 2.03
C LEU A 60 3.23 -1.39 1.55
N GLY A 61 2.41 -2.43 1.39
CA GLY A 61 2.71 -3.73 0.79
C GLY A 61 3.78 -4.55 1.48
N ASP A 62 3.73 -5.86 1.29
CA ASP A 62 4.70 -6.77 1.87
C ASP A 62 6.05 -6.75 1.13
N HIS A 63 7.11 -7.12 1.84
CA HIS A 63 8.41 -7.31 1.19
C HIS A 63 8.37 -8.67 0.49
N VAL A 64 8.70 -8.68 -0.80
CA VAL A 64 8.63 -9.89 -1.61
C VAL A 64 9.99 -10.56 -1.70
N GLN A 65 10.01 -11.86 -1.52
CA GLN A 65 11.16 -12.76 -1.65
C GLN A 65 10.98 -13.75 -2.81
N ILE A 66 9.74 -13.99 -3.24
CA ILE A 66 9.41 -14.85 -4.38
C ILE A 66 8.45 -14.17 -5.36
N LEU A 67 8.35 -14.73 -6.57
CA LEU A 67 7.52 -14.14 -7.64
C LEU A 67 6.02 -14.20 -7.33
N ASP A 68 5.55 -15.22 -6.61
CA ASP A 68 4.14 -15.35 -6.27
C ASP A 68 3.68 -14.20 -5.36
N GLU A 69 4.49 -13.84 -4.35
CA GLU A 69 4.23 -12.67 -3.49
C GLU A 69 4.24 -11.35 -4.30
N ALA A 70 5.13 -11.23 -5.29
CA ALA A 70 5.16 -10.09 -6.19
C ALA A 70 3.90 -10.01 -7.06
N ALA A 71 3.34 -11.16 -7.46
CA ALA A 71 2.10 -11.24 -8.21
C ALA A 71 0.88 -10.85 -7.36
N GLU A 72 0.82 -11.29 -6.11
CA GLU A 72 -0.22 -10.87 -5.17
C GLU A 72 -0.17 -9.35 -4.92
N ASN A 73 1.01 -8.78 -4.67
CA ASN A 73 1.16 -7.33 -4.56
C ASN A 73 0.70 -6.59 -5.84
N ALA A 74 1.03 -7.11 -7.03
CA ALA A 74 0.59 -6.51 -8.29
C ALA A 74 -0.94 -6.57 -8.47
N LYS A 75 -1.59 -7.64 -7.99
CA LYS A 75 -3.05 -7.75 -7.96
C LYS A 75 -3.66 -6.70 -7.04
N VAL A 76 -3.13 -6.52 -5.84
CA VAL A 76 -3.60 -5.47 -4.91
C VAL A 76 -3.52 -4.07 -5.54
N TYR A 77 -2.44 -3.76 -6.26
CA TYR A 77 -2.35 -2.48 -6.99
C TYR A 77 -3.46 -2.33 -8.04
N LEU A 78 -3.81 -3.38 -8.78
CA LEU A 78 -4.91 -3.36 -9.75
C LEU A 78 -6.27 -3.20 -9.05
N ASP A 79 -6.48 -3.89 -7.92
CA ASP A 79 -7.70 -3.78 -7.12
C ASP A 79 -7.89 -2.36 -6.58
N ILE A 80 -6.80 -1.68 -6.16
CA ILE A 80 -6.83 -0.28 -5.77
C ILE A 80 -7.24 0.61 -6.95
N VAL A 81 -6.62 0.45 -8.13
CA VAL A 81 -6.97 1.23 -9.32
C VAL A 81 -8.45 1.08 -9.65
N GLN A 82 -8.93 -0.17 -9.71
CA GLN A 82 -10.33 -0.46 -10.00
C GLN A 82 -11.25 0.18 -8.95
N ARG A 83 -10.93 0.04 -7.66
CA ARG A 83 -11.76 0.60 -6.59
C ARG A 83 -11.80 2.13 -6.64
N LEU A 84 -10.70 2.80 -6.93
CA LEU A 84 -10.69 4.26 -7.08
C LEU A 84 -11.57 4.72 -8.26
N SER A 85 -11.57 3.96 -9.35
CA SER A 85 -12.47 4.21 -10.49
C SER A 85 -13.94 4.02 -10.10
N ASP A 86 -14.28 2.87 -9.50
CA ASP A 86 -15.67 2.53 -9.12
C ASP A 86 -16.27 3.53 -8.14
N GLU A 87 -15.45 4.10 -7.27
CA GLU A 87 -15.86 5.09 -6.27
C GLU A 87 -15.86 6.54 -6.79
N GLY A 88 -15.55 6.75 -8.08
CA GLY A 88 -15.52 8.06 -8.73
C GLY A 88 -14.35 8.95 -8.28
N LEU A 89 -13.28 8.35 -7.74
CA LEU A 89 -12.12 9.07 -7.20
C LEU A 89 -10.97 9.22 -8.21
N ALA A 90 -11.04 8.56 -9.38
CA ALA A 90 -9.94 8.51 -10.34
C ALA A 90 -9.42 9.89 -10.78
N SER A 91 -10.29 10.88 -10.99
CA SER A 91 -9.88 12.23 -11.42
C SER A 91 -9.17 13.05 -10.34
N SER A 92 -9.32 12.66 -9.08
CA SER A 92 -8.82 13.40 -7.91
C SER A 92 -7.77 12.62 -7.14
N SER A 93 -7.32 11.48 -7.67
CA SER A 93 -6.38 10.59 -7.00
C SER A 93 -5.28 10.09 -7.93
N GLU A 94 -4.12 9.83 -7.33
CA GLU A 94 -2.99 9.15 -7.96
C GLU A 94 -2.62 7.89 -7.16
N LEU A 95 -1.96 6.94 -7.79
CA LEU A 95 -1.46 5.72 -7.14
C LEU A 95 0.08 5.69 -7.14
N SER A 96 0.68 5.72 -5.95
CA SER A 96 2.11 5.55 -5.76
C SER A 96 2.48 4.07 -5.65
N LEU A 97 3.37 3.59 -6.53
CA LEU A 97 3.84 2.20 -6.55
C LEU A 97 5.35 2.08 -6.36
N ARG A 98 5.81 0.99 -5.75
CA ARG A 98 7.23 0.67 -5.59
C ARG A 98 7.59 -0.59 -6.37
N LEU A 99 8.50 -0.49 -7.33
CA LEU A 99 8.94 -1.63 -8.17
C LEU A 99 9.50 -2.80 -7.34
N SER A 100 10.15 -2.51 -6.21
CA SER A 100 10.64 -3.55 -5.31
C SER A 100 9.54 -4.40 -4.69
N ARG A 101 8.31 -3.89 -4.56
CA ARG A 101 7.14 -4.63 -4.05
C ARG A 101 6.57 -5.60 -5.10
N ILE A 102 6.85 -5.36 -6.37
CA ILE A 102 6.41 -6.19 -7.50
C ILE A 102 7.60 -6.93 -8.14
N GLY A 103 8.60 -7.30 -7.33
CA GLY A 103 9.62 -8.27 -7.72
C GLY A 103 10.91 -7.73 -8.33
N GLN A 104 11.10 -6.40 -8.44
CA GLN A 104 12.30 -5.83 -9.07
C GLN A 104 13.63 -6.34 -8.49
N LYS A 105 13.66 -6.71 -7.21
CA LYS A 105 14.86 -7.20 -6.52
C LYS A 105 15.09 -8.72 -6.65
N LEU A 106 14.18 -9.47 -7.28
CA LEU A 106 14.22 -10.93 -7.41
C LEU A 106 15.02 -11.40 -8.65
N GLY A 107 16.19 -10.79 -8.87
CA GLY A 107 17.04 -11.10 -10.00
C GLY A 107 16.43 -10.77 -11.37
N THR A 108 16.87 -11.46 -12.41
CA THR A 108 16.48 -11.16 -13.81
C THR A 108 15.00 -11.46 -14.08
N ALA A 109 14.48 -12.60 -13.60
CA ALA A 109 13.08 -12.95 -13.74
C ALA A 109 12.17 -11.93 -13.03
N GLY A 110 12.54 -11.53 -11.80
CA GLY A 110 11.85 -10.50 -11.04
C GLY A 110 11.79 -9.13 -11.72
N ARG A 111 12.89 -8.65 -12.30
CA ARG A 111 12.90 -7.40 -13.07
C ARG A 111 11.99 -7.45 -14.29
N GLY A 112 11.99 -8.59 -15.00
CA GLY A 112 11.10 -8.82 -16.14
C GLY A 112 9.62 -8.76 -15.72
N PHE A 113 9.28 -9.46 -14.64
CA PHE A 113 7.94 -9.45 -14.05
C PHE A 113 7.53 -8.03 -13.61
N ALA A 114 8.37 -7.35 -12.82
CA ALA A 114 8.11 -6.01 -12.30
C ALA A 114 7.77 -5.00 -13.41
N LEU A 115 8.51 -5.04 -14.52
CA LEU A 115 8.25 -4.17 -15.68
C LEU A 115 6.89 -4.46 -16.32
N GLN A 116 6.55 -5.74 -16.50
CA GLN A 116 5.25 -6.12 -17.09
C GLN A 116 4.10 -5.75 -16.17
N ALA A 117 4.21 -6.03 -14.88
CA ALA A 117 3.23 -5.66 -13.86
C ALA A 117 3.04 -4.14 -13.79
N ALA A 118 4.13 -3.36 -13.73
CA ALA A 118 4.06 -1.90 -13.73
C ALA A 118 3.35 -1.36 -14.98
N ARG A 119 3.67 -1.88 -16.18
CA ARG A 119 2.96 -1.50 -17.42
C ARG A 119 1.48 -1.82 -17.36
N LYS A 120 1.10 -2.98 -16.81
CA LYS A 120 -0.31 -3.38 -16.66
C LYS A 120 -1.04 -2.42 -15.72
N ILE A 121 -0.44 -2.10 -14.57
CA ILE A 121 -0.99 -1.17 -13.58
C ILE A 121 -1.16 0.23 -14.18
N CYS A 122 -0.12 0.77 -14.84
CA CYS A 122 -0.20 2.09 -15.47
C CYS A 122 -1.31 2.16 -16.54
N ARG A 123 -1.48 1.11 -17.35
CA ARG A 123 -2.56 1.05 -18.35
C ARG A 123 -3.94 0.98 -17.74
N ALA A 124 -4.09 0.28 -16.61
CA ALA A 124 -5.37 0.23 -15.90
C ALA A 124 -5.73 1.57 -15.24
N ALA A 125 -4.71 2.37 -14.88
CA ALA A 125 -4.87 3.67 -14.24
C ALA A 125 -5.00 4.84 -15.24
N SER A 126 -4.92 4.58 -16.56
CA SER A 126 -5.06 5.57 -17.64
C SER A 126 -6.49 5.57 -18.17
#